data_AF-A0A3A4PIT7-F1
#
_entry.id   AF-A0A3A4PIT7-F1
#
_cell.length_a   1.000
_cell.length_b   1.000
_cell.length_c   1.000
_cell.angle_alpha   90.00
_cell.angle_beta   90.00
_cell.angle_gamma   90.00
#
_symmetry.space_group_name_H-M   'P 1'
#
loop_
_entity.id
_entity.type
_entity.pdbx_description
1 polymer ?
#
loop_
_entity_poly.entity_id
_entity_poly.type
_entity_poly.pdbx_seq_one_letter_code
_entity_poly.pdbx_strand_id
1 'polypeptide(L)' 'MKDDPIVTEVRQRRREILESYDWDFEKMSKDVMVRQWQSGHKVVSRPKRKLQQGAAPNAHPLSGKE' A
#
# COMPACT_ATOMS: atom_id res chain seq x y z
N MET A 1 -17.36 -13.03 8.91
CA MET A 1 -17.14 -12.18 7.71
C MET A 1 -17.99 -12.78 6.60
N LYS A 2 -18.80 -11.99 5.89
CA LYS A 2 -19.57 -12.51 4.75
C LYS A 2 -18.60 -12.90 3.63
N ASP A 3 -18.82 -14.04 3.00
CA ASP A 3 -18.09 -14.48 1.82
C ASP A 3 -18.50 -13.61 0.63
N ASP A 4 -17.80 -12.50 0.47
CA ASP A 4 -17.94 -11.61 -0.68
C ASP A 4 -17.17 -12.23 -1.86
N PRO A 5 -17.84 -12.54 -3.00
CA PRO A 5 -17.20 -13.19 -4.13
C PRO A 5 -16.01 -12.38 -4.69
N ILE A 6 -16.08 -11.05 -4.66
CA ILE A 6 -14.99 -10.17 -5.13
C ILE A 6 -13.79 -10.30 -4.21
N VAL A 7 -14.03 -10.32 -2.89
CA VAL A 7 -12.95 -10.45 -1.91
C VAL A 7 -12.25 -11.81 -2.04
N THR A 8 -13.02 -12.88 -2.30
CA THR A 8 -12.48 -14.22 -2.52
C THR A 8 -11.60 -14.28 -3.76
N GLU A 9 -12.05 -13.71 -4.88
CA GLU A 9 -11.26 -13.63 -6.11
C GLU A 9 -9.95 -12.86 -5.89
N VAL A 10 -10.03 -11.67 -5.26
CA VAL A 10 -8.85 -10.85 -4.96
C VAL A 10 -7.86 -11.61 -4.08
N ARG A 11 -8.33 -12.36 -3.08
CA ARG A 11 -7.48 -13.18 -2.21
C ARG A 11 -6.82 -14.31 -2.98
N GLN A 12 -7.54 -14.96 -3.88
CA GLN A 12 -7.00 -16.01 -4.73
C GLN A 12 -5.89 -15.44 -5.62
N ARG A 13 -6.15 -14.34 -6.34
CA ARG A 13 -5.15 -13.70 -7.20
C ARG A 13 -3.90 -13.25 -6.45
N ARG A 14 -4.06 -12.69 -5.25
CA ARG A 14 -2.92 -12.32 -4.40
C ARG A 14 -2.07 -13.53 -4.00
N ARG A 15 -2.71 -14.68 -3.74
CA ARG A 15 -2.02 -15.92 -3.42
C ARG A 15 -1.23 -16.43 -4.62
N GLU A 16 -1.86 -16.53 -5.78
CA GLU A 16 -1.22 -16.95 -7.04
C GLU A 16 0.01 -16.07 -7.36
N ILE A 17 -0.12 -14.75 -7.17
CA ILE A 17 1.00 -13.82 -7.36
C ILE A 17 2.11 -14.13 -6.35
N LEU A 18 1.84 -14.23 -5.05
CA LEU A 18 2.89 -14.49 -4.05
C LEU A 18 3.55 -15.86 -4.22
N GLU A 19 2.79 -16.89 -4.59
CA GLU A 19 3.34 -18.21 -4.91
C GLU A 19 4.36 -18.14 -6.06
N SER A 20 4.11 -17.30 -7.08
CA SER A 20 5.07 -17.10 -8.16
C SER A 20 6.39 -16.42 -7.74
N TYR A 21 6.44 -15.84 -6.53
CA TYR A 21 7.65 -15.27 -5.93
C TYR A 21 8.17 -16.09 -4.75
N ASP A 22 7.84 -17.38 -4.64
CA ASP A 22 8.27 -18.23 -3.52
C ASP A 22 7.83 -17.71 -2.15
N TRP A 23 6.68 -17.01 -2.12
CA TRP A 23 6.17 -16.30 -0.94
C TRP A 23 7.08 -15.16 -0.43
N ASP A 24 8.05 -14.72 -1.24
CA ASP A 24 8.91 -13.57 -0.93
C ASP A 24 8.26 -12.26 -1.37
N PHE A 25 7.69 -11.55 -0.40
CA PHE A 25 7.08 -10.23 -0.60
C PHE A 25 8.10 -9.17 -1.06
N GLU A 26 9.35 -9.25 -0.58
CA GLU A 26 10.38 -8.28 -0.94
C GLU A 26 10.77 -8.42 -2.41
N LYS A 27 10.94 -9.66 -2.88
CA LYS A 27 11.19 -10.00 -4.28
C LYS A 27 10.06 -9.52 -5.19
N MET A 28 8.80 -9.79 -4.82
CA MET A 28 7.62 -9.30 -5.54
C MET A 28 7.61 -7.76 -5.62
N SER A 29 7.85 -7.08 -4.50
CA SER A 29 7.83 -5.61 -4.42
C SER A 29 8.90 -4.98 -5.32
N LYS A 30 10.13 -5.51 -5.29
CA LYS A 30 11.22 -5.05 -6.15
C LYS A 30 10.88 -5.19 -7.63
N ASP A 31 10.33 -6.32 -8.03
CA ASP A 31 9.94 -6.56 -9.41
C ASP A 31 8.81 -5.63 -9.88
N VAL A 32 7.81 -5.38 -9.03
CA VAL A 32 6.74 -4.40 -9.32
C VAL A 32 7.31 -2.99 -9.48
N MET A 33 8.26 -2.58 -8.63
CA MET A 33 8.92 -1.27 -8.77
C MET A 33 9.68 -1.14 -10.10
N VAL A 34 10.38 -2.20 -10.53
CA VAL A 34 11.09 -2.22 -11.82
C VAL A 34 10.10 -2.09 -12.98
N ARG A 35 9.01 -2.86 -12.97
CA ARG A 35 7.96 -2.79 -13.99
C ARG A 35 7.29 -1.41 -14.02
N GLN A 36 7.03 -0.83 -12.85
CA GLN A 36 6.46 0.51 -12.75
C GLN A 36 7.39 1.56 -13.35
N TRP A 37 8.71 1.48 -13.07
CA TRP A 37 9.71 2.36 -13.68
C TRP A 37 9.76 2.23 -15.20
N GLN A 38 9.76 0.99 -15.71
CA GLN A 38 9.78 0.71 -17.15
C GLN A 38 8.51 1.14 -17.89
N SER A 39 7.37 1.26 -17.19
CA SER A 39 6.10 1.66 -17.79
C SER A 39 6.07 3.10 -18.33
N GLY A 40 7.09 3.92 -18.01
CA GLY A 40 7.15 5.33 -18.41
C GLY A 40 6.23 6.26 -17.62
N HIS A 41 5.48 5.74 -16.65
CA HIS A 41 4.60 6.54 -15.80
C HIS A 41 5.37 7.23 -14.68
N LYS A 42 5.11 8.53 -14.47
CA LYS A 42 5.70 9.30 -13.37
C LYS A 42 5.13 8.86 -12.03
N VAL A 43 5.97 8.29 -11.17
CA VAL A 43 5.59 7.95 -9.79
C VAL A 43 5.62 9.20 -8.93
N VAL A 44 4.52 9.46 -8.19
CA VAL A 44 4.46 10.56 -7.23
C VAL A 44 4.96 10.10 -5.86
N SER A 45 5.92 10.82 -5.30
CA SER A 45 6.34 10.65 -3.90
C SER A 45 5.63 11.68 -3.04
N ARG A 46 4.98 11.23 -1.97
CA ARG A 46 4.43 12.16 -0.97
C ARG A 46 5.55 12.61 -0.05
N PRO A 47 5.66 13.91 0.28
CA PRO A 47 6.65 14.37 1.24
C PRO A 47 6.45 13.66 2.58
N LYS A 48 7.54 13.31 3.26
CA LYS A 48 7.47 12.74 4.61
C LYS A 48 6.71 13.71 5.50
N ARG A 49 5.62 13.24 6.11
CA ARG A 49 4.89 14.02 7.11
C ARG A 49 5.85 14.28 8.26
N LYS A 50 6.19 15.55 8.50
CA LYS A 50 6.94 15.93 9.71
C LYS A 50 6.06 15.52 10.90
N LEU A 51 6.53 14.57 11.70
CA LEU A 51 5.89 14.25 12.98
C LEU A 51 5.94 15.54 13.80
N GLN A 52 4.78 16.06 14.21
CA GLN A 52 4.76 17.13 15.19
C GLN A 52 5.31 16.53 16.49
N GLN A 53 6.47 17.01 16.94
CA GLN A 53 7.05 16.59 18.21
C GLN A 53 6.03 16.87 19.32
N GLY A 54 5.59 15.82 20.02
CA GLY A 54 4.60 15.92 21.12
C GLY A 54 3.16 15.58 20.75
N ALA A 55 2.84 15.29 19.48
CA ALA A 55 1.51 14.82 19.11
C ALA A 55 1.38 13.29 19.28
N ALA A 56 0.38 12.83 20.03
CA ALA A 56 -0.01 11.44 20.04
C ALA A 56 -0.44 10.99 18.62
N PRO A 57 -0.16 9.74 18.21
CA PRO A 57 -0.38 9.27 16.83
C PRO A 57 -1.83 9.33 16.34
N ASN A 58 -2.79 9.52 17.26
CA ASN A 58 -4.23 9.62 17.03
C ASN A 58 -4.80 11.04 17.24
N ALA A 59 -3.95 12.06 17.42
CA ALA A 59 -4.42 13.44 17.55
C ALA A 59 -4.89 13.96 16.18
N HIS A 60 -6.20 14.01 15.98
CA HIS A 60 -6.82 14.72 14.86
C HIS A 60 -7.00 16.19 15.25
N PRO A 61 -6.66 17.16 14.39
CA PRO A 61 -6.94 18.56 14.68
C PRO A 61 -8.47 18.72 14.78
N LEU A 62 -8.95 19.21 15.93
CA LEU A 62 -10.32 19.67 16.05
C LEU A 62 -10.46 20.87 15.11
N SER A 63 -11.24 20.72 14.03
CA SER A 63 -11.57 21.83 13.16
C SER A 63 -12.45 22.81 13.93
N GLY A 64 -11.83 23.76 14.64
CA GLY A 64 -12.50 24.93 15.15
C GLY A 64 -12.90 25.79 13.96
N LYS A 65 -14.19 25.76 13.60
CA LYS A 65 -14.82 26.88 12.91
C LYS A 65 -15.21 27.87 14.01
N GLU A 66 -14.51 29.00 14.06
CA GLU A 66 -15.11 30.25 14.55
C GLU A 66 -16.01 30.83 13.45
#